data_AF-A0A3A5UUJ6-F1
#
_entry.id   AF-A0A3A5UUJ6-F1
#
_cell.length_a   1.000
_cell.length_b   1.000
_cell.length_c   1.000
_cell.angle_alpha   90.00
_cell.angle_beta   90.00
_cell.angle_gamma   90.00
#
_symmetry.space_group_name_H-M   'P 1'
#
loop_
_entity.id
_entity.type
_entity.pdbx_description
1 polymer ?
#
loop_
_entity_poly.entity_id
_entity_poly.type
_entity_poly.pdbx_seq_one_letter_code
_entity_poly.pdbx_strand_id
1 'polypeptide(L)'
;MALALSKRARGLSMAEDTVVLPNLPDTGLLLIGMGPGTVTGMTLEAIQAAKKATHRRYEAYTALWPESELDLLEQQIGNIQRVMRPEVEQPDELFALAKNSLVALLVVGDPLQATTHVDLQLQAMEHEIECRVFHGVSITTIVTGAVGLSNYRFGRQTTLTYPYGGWIATSPLEVVAVNRFRGLHTLVLLDLDPTGQGTGDQRPMRPVDAKKSMELMWDKLSEQQLESSEIQDKDMMNAAFKSLLDGEMEEFPVVLCADMGTEDQEIIFTTVGGLEHLNGGRLNCLLVPARTSEVEEKALLRWKQDK
;
A
#
# COMPACT_ATOMS: atom_id res chain seq x y z
N MET A 1 35.96 -23.90 -54.50
CA MET A 1 34.90 -23.45 -53.56
C MET A 1 35.44 -22.25 -52.81
N ALA A 2 34.99 -21.04 -53.16
CA ALA A 2 35.43 -19.81 -52.53
C ALA A 2 34.62 -19.58 -51.24
N LEU A 3 35.30 -19.44 -50.10
CA LEU A 3 34.71 -19.08 -48.82
C LEU A 3 34.36 -17.58 -48.83
N ALA A 4 33.10 -17.25 -48.64
CA ALA A 4 32.61 -15.89 -48.56
C ALA A 4 33.05 -15.22 -47.25
N LEU A 5 33.66 -14.03 -47.38
CA LEU A 5 34.04 -13.17 -46.27
C LEU A 5 32.78 -12.63 -45.57
N SER A 6 32.68 -12.90 -44.26
CA SER A 6 31.67 -12.34 -43.37
C SER A 6 31.74 -10.80 -43.38
N LYS A 7 30.66 -10.16 -43.83
CA LYS A 7 30.48 -8.71 -43.72
C LYS A 7 30.26 -8.38 -42.24
N ARG A 8 31.13 -7.51 -41.70
CA ARG A 8 30.99 -6.83 -40.42
C ARG A 8 29.53 -6.44 -40.17
N ALA A 9 28.89 -7.08 -39.20
CA ALA A 9 27.65 -6.57 -38.62
C ALA A 9 27.98 -5.23 -37.95
N ARG A 10 27.56 -4.14 -38.59
CA ARG A 10 27.42 -2.85 -37.89
C ARG A 10 26.45 -3.11 -36.74
N GLY A 11 26.90 -2.88 -35.51
CA GLY A 11 26.04 -2.98 -34.33
C GLY A 11 24.79 -2.15 -34.57
N LEU A 12 23.64 -2.81 -34.51
CA LEU A 12 22.36 -2.14 -34.37
C LEU A 12 22.35 -1.59 -32.94
N SER A 13 22.71 -0.31 -32.80
CA SER A 13 22.29 0.48 -31.64
C SER A 13 20.78 0.58 -31.73
N MET A 14 20.08 -0.29 -31.00
CA MET A 14 18.65 -0.14 -30.77
C MET A 14 18.50 1.12 -29.90
N ALA A 15 18.17 2.25 -30.52
CA ALA A 15 17.87 3.47 -29.79
C ALA A 15 16.68 3.21 -28.87
N GLU A 16 16.87 3.47 -27.58
CA GLU A 16 15.91 3.32 -26.49
C GLU A 16 14.91 4.51 -26.41
N ASP A 17 14.77 5.27 -27.51
CA ASP A 17 14.31 6.66 -27.46
C ASP A 17 12.85 6.89 -27.90
N THR A 18 12.01 5.87 -27.91
CA THR A 18 10.58 6.08 -28.26
C THR A 18 9.63 5.48 -27.24
N VAL A 19 9.66 6.00 -26.01
CA VAL A 19 8.48 5.97 -25.15
C VAL A 19 7.44 6.89 -25.77
N VAL A 20 6.51 6.33 -26.54
CA VAL A 20 5.36 7.07 -27.08
C VAL A 20 4.40 7.29 -25.92
N LEU A 21 4.52 8.43 -25.24
CA LEU A 21 3.48 8.89 -24.34
C LEU A 21 2.19 9.12 -25.14
N PRO A 22 1.01 8.73 -24.62
CA PRO A 22 -0.23 9.25 -25.15
C PRO A 22 -0.21 10.78 -25.08
N ASN A 23 -0.71 11.47 -26.12
CA ASN A 23 -0.76 12.94 -26.17
C ASN A 23 -1.43 13.48 -24.90
N LEU A 24 -0.64 14.03 -23.97
CA LEU A 24 -1.13 14.65 -22.74
C LEU A 24 -1.89 15.94 -23.08
N PRO A 25 -2.91 16.31 -22.30
CA PRO A 25 -3.57 17.59 -22.49
C PRO A 25 -2.63 18.74 -22.09
N ASP A 26 -2.88 19.94 -22.62
CA ASP A 26 -2.12 21.14 -22.25
C ASP A 26 -2.39 21.55 -20.79
N THR A 27 -3.60 21.24 -20.30
CA THR A 27 -4.06 21.52 -18.93
C THR A 27 -4.79 20.30 -18.38
N GLY A 28 -4.71 20.06 -17.07
CA GLY A 28 -5.42 18.97 -16.42
C GLY A 28 -4.68 18.44 -15.21
N LEU A 29 -5.22 17.37 -14.63
CA LEU A 29 -4.64 16.67 -13.50
C LEU A 29 -4.09 15.30 -13.93
N LEU A 30 -2.87 15.00 -13.53
CA LEU A 30 -2.25 13.69 -13.69
C LEU A 30 -2.09 13.04 -12.32
N LEU A 31 -2.79 11.95 -12.05
CA LEU A 31 -2.56 11.12 -10.87
C LEU A 31 -1.45 10.11 -11.21
N ILE A 32 -0.30 10.23 -10.57
CA ILE A 32 0.91 9.48 -10.94
C ILE A 32 1.37 8.60 -9.79
N GLY A 33 1.33 7.28 -10.00
CA GLY A 33 1.91 6.31 -9.09
C GLY A 33 3.43 6.31 -9.12
N MET A 34 4.05 6.55 -7.97
CA MET A 34 5.50 6.56 -7.80
C MET A 34 6.08 5.18 -7.48
N GLY A 35 5.24 4.18 -7.26
CA GLY A 35 5.71 2.90 -6.75
C GLY A 35 6.16 2.98 -5.28
N PRO A 36 6.76 1.91 -4.75
CA PRO A 36 6.92 1.70 -3.31
C PRO A 36 8.01 2.54 -2.64
N GLY A 37 9.04 2.95 -3.37
CA GLY A 37 10.18 3.58 -2.72
C GLY A 37 11.40 3.89 -3.56
N THR A 38 11.40 3.69 -4.88
CA THR A 38 12.58 3.97 -5.72
C THR A 38 12.16 4.60 -7.04
N VAL A 39 12.97 5.54 -7.56
CA VAL A 39 12.77 6.15 -8.88
C VAL A 39 12.80 5.08 -9.97
N THR A 40 13.67 4.08 -9.84
CA THR A 40 13.75 2.93 -10.77
C THR A 40 12.51 2.04 -10.73
N GLY A 41 11.75 2.08 -9.64
CA GLY A 41 10.48 1.36 -9.50
C GLY A 41 9.29 2.08 -10.17
N MET A 42 9.46 3.33 -10.61
CA MET A 42 8.45 4.05 -11.37
C MET A 42 8.35 3.52 -12.80
N THR A 43 7.15 3.56 -13.37
CA THR A 43 7.00 3.27 -14.80
C THR A 43 7.62 4.38 -15.63
N LEU A 44 8.19 4.02 -16.79
CA LEU A 44 8.72 5.02 -17.72
C LEU A 44 7.65 6.03 -18.13
N GLU A 45 6.40 5.58 -18.28
CA GLU A 45 5.26 6.43 -18.59
C GLU A 45 5.00 7.47 -17.50
N ALA A 46 5.00 7.06 -16.22
CA ALA A 46 4.83 7.95 -15.07
C ALA A 46 5.92 9.03 -15.00
N ILE A 47 7.19 8.64 -15.17
CA ILE A 47 8.32 9.60 -15.17
C ILE A 47 8.16 10.62 -16.29
N GLN A 48 7.84 10.17 -17.50
CA GLN A 48 7.71 11.07 -18.65
C GLN A 48 6.49 11.99 -18.50
N ALA A 49 5.37 11.50 -17.97
CA ALA A 49 4.20 12.31 -17.66
C ALA A 49 4.52 13.40 -16.62
N ALA A 50 5.22 13.03 -15.55
CA ALA A 50 5.65 13.98 -14.51
C ALA A 50 6.63 15.05 -15.04
N LYS A 51 7.53 14.69 -15.97
CA LYS A 51 8.41 15.63 -16.67
C LYS A 51 7.65 16.66 -17.50
N LYS A 52 6.50 16.29 -18.07
CA LYS A 52 5.67 17.18 -18.90
C LYS A 52 4.78 18.11 -18.08
N ALA A 53 4.43 17.76 -16.85
CA ALA A 53 3.62 18.60 -15.98
C ALA A 53 4.30 19.94 -15.68
N THR A 54 3.55 21.03 -15.62
CA THR A 54 4.06 22.35 -15.23
C THR A 54 4.29 22.40 -13.71
N HIS A 55 3.39 21.80 -12.94
CA HIS A 55 3.46 21.72 -11.48
C HIS A 55 3.48 20.26 -11.03
N ARG A 56 4.29 19.95 -10.01
CA ARG A 56 4.31 18.63 -9.36
C ARG A 56 3.99 18.79 -7.89
N ARG A 57 2.99 18.08 -7.42
CA ARG A 57 2.58 17.94 -6.02
C ARG A 57 2.90 16.54 -5.56
N TYR A 58 3.60 16.40 -4.44
CA TYR A 58 3.81 15.12 -3.79
C TYR A 58 2.93 15.07 -2.55
N GLU A 59 1.91 14.20 -2.56
CA GLU A 59 1.13 13.98 -1.35
C GLU A 59 1.88 13.03 -0.42
N ALA A 60 2.06 13.46 0.83
CA ALA A 60 2.88 12.75 1.80
C ALA A 60 2.06 12.29 3.02
N TYR A 61 0.74 12.15 2.87
CA TYR A 61 -0.15 11.75 3.95
C TYR A 61 -0.65 10.32 3.80
N THR A 62 -0.66 9.75 2.59
CA THR A 62 -1.02 8.33 2.40
C THR A 62 0.17 7.38 2.51
N ALA A 63 1.40 7.86 2.26
CA ALA A 63 2.66 7.16 2.52
C ALA A 63 3.86 8.08 2.32
N LEU A 64 4.99 7.72 2.93
CA LEU A 64 6.26 8.44 2.84
C LEU A 64 7.22 7.72 1.88
N TRP A 65 7.89 8.49 1.03
CA TRP A 65 8.96 8.02 0.16
C TRP A 65 10.33 8.32 0.78
N PRO A 66 11.42 7.57 0.45
CA PRO A 66 12.74 7.93 0.94
C PRO A 66 13.14 9.32 0.44
N GLU A 67 13.67 10.17 1.32
CA GLU A 67 14.05 11.55 0.97
C GLU A 67 15.11 11.58 -0.14
N SER A 68 16.10 10.68 -0.07
CA SER A 68 17.13 10.55 -1.11
C SER A 68 16.56 10.19 -2.49
N GLU A 69 15.50 9.38 -2.54
CA GLU A 69 14.83 9.01 -3.78
C GLU A 69 13.94 10.14 -4.28
N LEU A 70 13.32 10.91 -3.38
CA LEU A 70 12.57 12.11 -3.73
C LEU A 70 13.49 13.19 -4.34
N ASP A 71 14.67 13.40 -3.76
CA ASP A 71 15.71 14.29 -4.30
C ASP A 71 16.15 13.86 -5.70
N LEU A 72 16.38 12.55 -5.89
CA LEU A 72 16.73 11.99 -7.20
C LEU A 72 15.60 12.19 -8.22
N LEU A 73 14.35 12.03 -7.81
CA LEU A 73 13.20 12.27 -8.68
C LEU A 73 13.11 13.75 -9.07
N GLU A 74 13.25 14.67 -8.10
CA GLU A 74 13.20 16.11 -8.34
C GLU A 74 14.25 16.56 -9.36
N GLN A 75 15.46 15.99 -9.31
CA GLN A 75 16.50 16.24 -10.31
C GLN A 75 16.09 15.77 -11.72
N GLN A 76 15.25 14.75 -11.84
CA GLN A 76 14.81 14.21 -13.12
C GLN A 76 13.56 14.91 -13.67
N ILE A 77 12.59 15.25 -12.81
CA ILE A 77 11.28 15.74 -13.23
C ILE A 77 11.09 17.23 -12.98
N GLY A 78 12.00 17.89 -12.27
CA GLY A 78 11.87 19.28 -11.84
C GLY A 78 11.21 19.41 -10.46
N ASN A 79 11.07 20.65 -9.99
CA ASN A 79 10.69 20.94 -8.60
C ASN A 79 9.38 20.27 -8.16
N ILE A 80 9.41 19.70 -6.96
CA ILE A 80 8.29 19.00 -6.32
C ILE A 80 7.86 19.81 -5.09
N GLN A 81 6.56 20.08 -4.99
CA GLN A 81 5.98 20.70 -3.78
C GLN A 81 5.24 19.64 -2.97
N ARG A 82 5.63 19.44 -1.72
CA ARG A 82 4.93 18.55 -0.80
C ARG A 82 3.56 19.15 -0.41
N VAL A 83 2.53 18.31 -0.39
CA VAL A 83 1.15 18.64 -0.02
C VAL A 83 0.61 17.63 1.00
N MET A 84 -0.36 18.07 1.77
CA MET A 84 -1.00 17.29 2.83
C MET A 84 -2.49 17.11 2.56
N ARG A 85 -3.17 16.28 3.37
CA ARG A 85 -4.56 15.87 3.13
C ARG A 85 -5.51 17.03 2.80
N PRO A 86 -5.50 18.18 3.51
CA PRO A 86 -6.45 19.26 3.22
C PRO A 86 -6.39 19.79 1.79
N GLU A 87 -5.20 19.91 1.19
CA GLU A 87 -5.05 20.42 -0.19
C GLU A 87 -5.53 19.39 -1.24
N VAL A 88 -5.55 18.11 -0.89
CA VAL A 88 -5.95 17.02 -1.80
C VAL A 88 -7.43 16.70 -1.67
N GLU A 89 -7.97 16.66 -0.45
CA GLU A 89 -9.39 16.39 -0.19
C GLU A 89 -10.28 17.63 -0.33
N GLN A 90 -9.71 18.84 -0.27
CA GLN A 90 -10.37 20.10 -0.63
C GLN A 90 -9.57 20.76 -1.78
N PRO A 91 -9.71 20.26 -3.01
CA PRO A 91 -8.77 20.50 -4.10
C PRO A 91 -8.94 21.85 -4.81
N ASP A 92 -9.46 22.88 -4.14
CA ASP A 92 -9.74 24.19 -4.74
C ASP A 92 -8.51 24.79 -5.45
N GLU A 93 -7.35 24.79 -4.75
CA GLU A 93 -6.10 25.30 -5.28
C GLU A 93 -5.53 24.39 -6.38
N LEU A 94 -5.59 23.07 -6.18
CA LEU A 94 -5.11 22.09 -7.14
C LEU A 94 -5.89 22.18 -8.46
N PHE A 95 -7.21 22.35 -8.38
CA PHE A 95 -8.09 22.50 -9.54
C PHE A 95 -7.93 23.86 -10.23
N ALA A 96 -7.72 24.94 -9.46
CA ALA A 96 -7.40 26.24 -10.04
C ALA A 96 -6.11 26.18 -10.89
N LEU A 97 -5.09 25.45 -10.43
CA LEU A 97 -3.87 25.19 -11.21
C LEU A 97 -4.15 24.30 -12.43
N ALA A 98 -4.87 23.18 -12.24
CA ALA A 98 -5.14 22.20 -13.28
C ALA A 98 -5.99 22.74 -14.44
N LYS A 99 -6.82 23.77 -14.20
CA LYS A 99 -7.56 24.47 -15.27
C LYS A 99 -6.67 25.29 -16.20
N ASN A 100 -5.51 25.73 -15.72
CA ASN A 100 -4.63 26.65 -16.44
C ASN A 100 -3.29 26.02 -16.83
N SER A 101 -3.01 24.81 -16.36
CA SER A 101 -1.74 24.14 -16.54
C SER A 101 -1.87 22.63 -16.31
N LEU A 102 -0.87 21.87 -16.74
CA LEU A 102 -0.78 20.44 -16.45
C LEU A 102 -0.19 20.24 -15.05
N VAL A 103 -0.93 19.60 -14.15
CA VAL A 103 -0.54 19.38 -12.76
C VAL A 103 -0.38 17.89 -12.51
N ALA A 104 0.78 17.46 -12.00
CA ALA A 104 1.00 16.10 -11.54
C ALA A 104 0.80 16.01 -10.03
N LEU A 105 -0.10 15.14 -9.58
CA LEU A 105 -0.17 14.68 -8.20
C LEU A 105 0.55 13.32 -8.11
N LEU A 106 1.72 13.32 -7.51
CA LEU A 106 2.58 12.17 -7.26
C LEU A 106 2.10 11.47 -5.98
N VAL A 107 1.78 10.19 -6.11
CA VAL A 107 1.21 9.34 -5.05
C VAL A 107 2.10 8.12 -4.86
N VAL A 108 2.49 7.82 -3.62
CA VAL A 108 3.29 6.62 -3.33
C VAL A 108 2.49 5.36 -3.68
N GLY A 109 3.14 4.40 -4.34
CA GLY A 109 2.47 3.18 -4.81
C GLY A 109 1.65 3.44 -6.08
N ASP A 110 0.35 3.15 -6.02
CA ASP A 110 -0.60 3.36 -7.11
C ASP A 110 -1.72 4.30 -6.67
N PRO A 111 -2.10 5.32 -7.48
CA PRO A 111 -3.06 6.33 -7.04
C PRO A 111 -4.41 5.77 -6.63
N LEU A 112 -4.85 4.63 -7.20
CA LEU A 112 -6.19 4.08 -6.97
C LEU A 112 -6.17 2.80 -6.12
N GLN A 113 -5.04 2.48 -5.46
CA GLN A 113 -4.93 1.33 -4.56
C GLN A 113 -4.81 1.79 -3.11
N ALA A 114 -5.80 1.43 -2.29
CA ALA A 114 -5.84 1.75 -0.85
C ALA A 114 -5.79 3.25 -0.54
N THR A 115 -6.39 4.08 -1.40
CA THR A 115 -6.53 5.53 -1.19
C THR A 115 -7.95 5.99 -1.53
N THR A 116 -8.24 7.27 -1.28
CA THR A 116 -9.49 7.94 -1.64
C THR A 116 -9.40 8.75 -2.93
N HIS A 117 -8.30 8.69 -3.70
CA HIS A 117 -8.09 9.54 -4.87
C HIS A 117 -9.06 9.31 -6.04
N VAL A 118 -9.86 8.24 -6.01
CA VAL A 118 -11.01 8.09 -6.91
C VAL A 118 -12.01 9.24 -6.73
N ASP A 119 -12.19 9.74 -5.51
CA ASP A 119 -13.04 10.88 -5.22
C ASP A 119 -12.51 12.15 -5.89
N LEU A 120 -11.20 12.40 -5.80
CA LEU A 120 -10.53 13.49 -6.50
C LEU A 120 -10.70 13.41 -8.03
N GLN A 121 -10.66 12.19 -8.60
CA GLN A 121 -10.92 11.97 -10.01
C GLN A 121 -12.37 12.32 -10.39
N LEU A 122 -13.34 11.92 -9.57
CA LEU A 122 -14.76 12.24 -9.79
C LEU A 122 -15.01 13.76 -9.67
N GLN A 123 -14.47 14.40 -8.65
CA GLN A 123 -14.54 15.85 -8.50
C GLN A 123 -13.91 16.58 -9.70
N ALA A 124 -12.76 16.12 -10.20
CA ALA A 124 -12.13 16.70 -11.39
C ALA A 124 -13.06 16.62 -12.61
N MET A 125 -13.77 15.50 -12.79
CA MET A 125 -14.77 15.35 -13.85
C MET A 125 -15.93 16.34 -13.70
N GLU A 126 -16.45 16.53 -12.49
CA GLU A 126 -17.53 17.50 -12.20
C GLU A 126 -17.11 18.95 -12.49
N HIS A 127 -15.83 19.26 -12.33
CA HIS A 127 -15.24 20.56 -12.62
C HIS A 127 -14.71 20.72 -14.05
N GLU A 128 -15.00 19.76 -14.94
CA GLU A 128 -14.57 19.72 -16.35
C GLU A 128 -13.03 19.75 -16.51
N ILE A 129 -12.31 19.16 -15.56
CA ILE A 129 -10.85 19.02 -15.58
C ILE A 129 -10.51 17.61 -16.07
N GLU A 130 -9.75 17.52 -17.16
CA GLU A 130 -9.25 16.23 -17.62
C GLU A 130 -8.31 15.62 -16.58
N CYS A 131 -8.65 14.42 -16.11
CA CYS A 131 -7.88 13.69 -15.11
C CYS A 131 -7.39 12.36 -15.69
N ARG A 132 -6.07 12.18 -15.79
CA ARG A 132 -5.44 10.94 -16.27
C ARG A 132 -4.68 10.24 -15.16
N VAL A 133 -4.73 8.90 -15.17
CA VAL A 133 -4.07 8.06 -14.17
C VAL A 133 -2.91 7.33 -14.81
N PHE A 134 -1.73 7.45 -14.20
CA PHE A 134 -0.54 6.67 -14.50
C PHE A 134 -0.31 5.71 -13.34
N HIS A 135 -0.52 4.42 -13.61
CA HIS A 135 -0.43 3.40 -12.59
C HIS A 135 1.00 3.16 -12.12
N GLY A 136 1.11 2.74 -10.86
CA GLY A 136 2.37 2.42 -10.20
C GLY A 136 2.33 1.04 -9.55
N VAL A 137 3.49 0.54 -9.12
CA VAL A 137 3.54 -0.72 -8.39
C VAL A 137 3.07 -0.50 -6.95
N SER A 138 1.97 -1.13 -6.54
CA SER A 138 1.41 -0.99 -5.20
C SER A 138 1.86 -2.11 -4.25
N ILE A 139 1.91 -1.78 -2.95
CA ILE A 139 2.13 -2.74 -1.86
C ILE A 139 1.18 -3.94 -1.94
N THR A 140 -0.07 -3.72 -2.39
CA THR A 140 -1.09 -4.77 -2.52
C THR A 140 -0.67 -5.86 -3.50
N THR A 141 0.08 -5.50 -4.54
CA THR A 141 0.60 -6.44 -5.55
C THR A 141 1.94 -7.03 -5.11
N ILE A 142 2.83 -6.21 -4.54
CA ILE A 142 4.16 -6.67 -4.11
C ILE A 142 4.02 -7.75 -3.04
N VAL A 143 3.26 -7.48 -1.97
CA VAL A 143 3.18 -8.36 -0.81
C VAL A 143 2.50 -9.68 -1.14
N THR A 144 1.40 -9.63 -1.91
CA THR A 144 0.69 -10.86 -2.32
C THR A 144 1.60 -11.73 -3.19
N GLY A 145 2.39 -11.14 -4.09
CA GLY A 145 3.35 -11.88 -4.93
C GLY A 145 4.62 -12.36 -4.22
N ALA A 146 5.12 -11.63 -3.21
CA ALA A 146 6.43 -11.88 -2.59
C ALA A 146 6.42 -12.95 -1.49
N VAL A 147 5.34 -13.03 -0.71
CA VAL A 147 5.33 -13.84 0.51
C VAL A 147 5.21 -15.35 0.22
N GLY A 148 4.72 -15.72 -0.97
CA GLY A 148 4.63 -17.11 -1.42
C GLY A 148 3.33 -17.82 -1.04
N LEU A 149 2.32 -17.05 -0.60
CA LEU A 149 0.94 -17.52 -0.44
C LEU A 149 0.21 -17.50 -1.79
N SER A 150 -0.83 -18.31 -1.95
CA SER A 150 -1.61 -18.30 -3.18
C SER A 150 -2.36 -16.97 -3.35
N ASN A 151 -2.08 -16.25 -4.43
CA ASN A 151 -2.76 -14.99 -4.78
C ASN A 151 -4.29 -15.15 -4.86
N TYR A 152 -4.78 -16.31 -5.31
CA TYR A 152 -6.22 -16.60 -5.38
C TYR A 152 -6.90 -16.80 -4.03
N ARG A 153 -6.11 -16.92 -2.96
CA ARG A 153 -6.59 -17.12 -1.59
C ARG A 153 -6.50 -15.86 -0.75
N PHE A 154 -6.28 -14.68 -1.35
CA PHE A 154 -6.42 -13.41 -0.62
C PHE A 154 -7.88 -12.96 -0.57
N GLY A 155 -8.35 -12.64 0.62
CA GLY A 155 -9.69 -12.14 0.88
C GLY A 155 -9.75 -10.60 0.91
N ARG A 156 -10.78 -10.08 1.58
CA ARG A 156 -10.95 -8.63 1.75
C ARG A 156 -9.77 -8.05 2.53
N GLN A 157 -9.13 -7.02 2.01
CA GLN A 157 -8.07 -6.29 2.72
C GLN A 157 -8.66 -5.38 3.80
N THR A 158 -7.87 -5.01 4.79
CA THR A 158 -8.28 -4.07 5.84
C THR A 158 -7.12 -3.19 6.28
N THR A 159 -7.42 -2.13 7.03
CA THR A 159 -6.42 -1.23 7.61
C THR A 159 -6.56 -1.22 9.12
N LEU A 160 -5.47 -1.49 9.81
CA LEU A 160 -5.39 -1.45 11.27
C LEU A 160 -5.05 -0.03 11.71
N THR A 161 -5.97 0.59 12.46
CA THR A 161 -5.87 1.98 12.89
C THR A 161 -5.33 2.12 14.29
N TYR A 162 -4.76 3.29 14.59
CA TYR A 162 -4.55 3.66 15.98
C TYR A 162 -5.89 3.79 16.73
N PRO A 163 -5.92 3.60 18.05
CA PRO A 163 -7.08 3.96 18.86
C PRO A 163 -7.18 5.49 18.95
N TYR A 164 -8.33 6.05 18.60
CA TYR A 164 -8.53 7.51 18.53
C TYR A 164 -9.45 7.98 19.66
N GLY A 165 -8.94 8.80 20.58
CA GLY A 165 -9.76 9.39 21.65
C GLY A 165 -10.50 8.36 22.51
N GLY A 166 -9.93 7.16 22.69
CA GLY A 166 -10.56 6.03 23.39
C GLY A 166 -11.46 5.15 22.52
N TRP A 167 -11.69 5.51 21.25
CA TRP A 167 -12.41 4.68 20.29
C TRP A 167 -11.50 3.60 19.70
N ILE A 168 -11.91 2.34 19.86
CA ILE A 168 -11.25 1.16 19.29
C ILE A 168 -12.12 0.62 18.14
N ALA A 169 -11.62 0.69 16.91
CA ALA A 169 -12.29 0.13 15.74
C ALA A 169 -12.03 -1.38 15.64
N THR A 170 -13.04 -2.21 15.84
CA THR A 170 -12.91 -3.69 15.80
C THR A 170 -12.96 -4.27 14.39
N SER A 171 -13.46 -3.49 13.42
CA SER A 171 -13.66 -3.94 12.04
C SER A 171 -12.43 -4.59 11.37
N PRO A 172 -11.16 -4.21 11.66
CA PRO A 172 -10.01 -4.90 11.08
C PRO A 172 -9.90 -6.36 11.53
N LEU A 173 -10.05 -6.65 12.83
CA LEU A 173 -10.06 -8.03 13.31
C LEU A 173 -11.30 -8.79 12.84
N GLU A 174 -12.43 -8.13 12.68
CA GLU A 174 -13.63 -8.76 12.14
C GLU A 174 -13.42 -9.26 10.69
N VAL A 175 -12.77 -8.44 9.85
CA VAL A 175 -12.39 -8.83 8.48
C VAL A 175 -11.41 -10.00 8.50
N VAL A 176 -10.39 -9.95 9.37
CA VAL A 176 -9.42 -11.05 9.54
C VAL A 176 -10.14 -12.35 9.92
N ALA A 177 -11.06 -12.31 10.88
CA ALA A 177 -11.83 -13.47 11.33
C ALA A 177 -12.62 -14.11 10.18
N VAL A 178 -13.38 -13.29 9.45
CA VAL A 178 -14.23 -13.76 8.34
C VAL A 178 -13.40 -14.34 7.19
N ASN A 179 -12.30 -13.69 6.82
CA ASN A 179 -11.39 -14.20 5.80
C ASN A 179 -10.80 -15.56 6.23
N ARG A 180 -10.28 -15.66 7.47
CA ARG A 180 -9.72 -16.91 7.98
C ARG A 180 -10.73 -18.05 7.99
N PHE A 181 -11.95 -17.77 8.46
CA PHE A 181 -13.03 -18.74 8.50
C PHE A 181 -13.37 -19.28 7.11
N ARG A 182 -13.21 -18.44 6.07
CA ARG A 182 -13.39 -18.80 4.65
C ARG A 182 -12.14 -19.39 4.00
N GLY A 183 -11.05 -19.58 4.74
CA GLY A 183 -9.79 -20.09 4.20
C GLY A 183 -9.04 -19.06 3.35
N LEU A 184 -9.23 -17.77 3.58
CA LEU A 184 -8.62 -16.66 2.85
C LEU A 184 -7.57 -15.92 3.72
N HIS A 185 -6.41 -15.63 3.14
CA HIS A 185 -5.38 -14.77 3.72
C HIS A 185 -5.85 -13.31 3.72
N THR A 186 -5.36 -12.51 4.67
CA THR A 186 -5.72 -11.10 4.79
C THR A 186 -4.46 -10.25 4.69
N LEU A 187 -4.45 -9.29 3.76
CA LEU A 187 -3.52 -8.15 3.82
C LEU A 187 -4.11 -7.10 4.76
N VAL A 188 -3.32 -6.75 5.77
CA VAL A 188 -3.63 -5.75 6.79
C VAL A 188 -2.66 -4.60 6.61
N LEU A 189 -3.14 -3.51 6.04
CA LEU A 189 -2.40 -2.25 5.97
C LEU A 189 -2.33 -1.64 7.36
N LEU A 190 -1.30 -0.87 7.64
CA LEU A 190 -1.14 -0.20 8.93
C LEU A 190 -1.27 1.31 8.76
N ASP A 191 -1.91 1.93 9.73
CA ASP A 191 -2.14 3.37 9.77
C ASP A 191 -0.82 4.15 9.89
N LEU A 192 -0.84 5.39 9.39
CA LEU A 192 0.34 6.23 9.29
C LEU A 192 0.31 7.47 10.17
N ASP A 193 -0.83 7.76 10.78
CA ASP A 193 -1.03 8.98 11.52
C ASP A 193 -1.88 8.71 12.77
N PRO A 194 -1.28 8.67 13.98
CA PRO A 194 -2.02 8.49 15.23
C PRO A 194 -3.07 9.57 15.53
N THR A 195 -3.08 10.69 14.81
CA THR A 195 -4.09 11.75 14.92
C THR A 195 -5.22 11.59 13.91
N GLY A 196 -4.98 10.87 12.82
CA GLY A 196 -5.91 10.64 11.72
C GLY A 196 -6.19 11.89 10.87
N GLN A 197 -5.50 13.02 11.13
CA GLN A 197 -5.77 14.31 10.49
C GLN A 197 -5.08 14.47 9.14
N GLY A 198 -3.95 13.80 8.93
CA GLY A 198 -3.15 13.90 7.70
C GLY A 198 -2.47 15.25 7.53
N THR A 199 -2.17 15.97 8.63
CA THR A 199 -1.71 17.37 8.63
C THR A 199 -0.21 17.58 8.84
N GLY A 200 0.58 16.52 9.06
CA GLY A 200 2.04 16.60 9.09
C GLY A 200 2.74 15.75 10.15
N ASP A 201 2.00 15.20 11.11
CA ASP A 201 2.53 14.37 12.19
C ASP A 201 2.48 12.87 11.84
N GLN A 202 2.87 12.51 10.61
CA GLN A 202 2.90 11.10 10.20
C GLN A 202 3.87 10.33 11.09
N ARG A 203 3.32 9.36 11.81
CA ARG A 203 4.06 8.33 12.54
C ARG A 203 3.54 6.99 12.06
N PRO A 204 4.19 6.40 11.04
CA PRO A 204 3.90 5.05 10.57
C PRO A 204 3.85 4.07 11.72
N MET A 205 2.79 3.26 11.74
CA MET A 205 2.59 2.25 12.77
C MET A 205 3.69 1.21 12.74
N ARG A 206 4.35 1.05 13.89
CA ARG A 206 5.39 0.04 14.10
C ARG A 206 4.77 -1.30 14.51
N PRO A 207 5.51 -2.42 14.41
CA PRO A 207 5.04 -3.73 14.86
C PRO A 207 4.48 -3.74 16.29
N VAL A 208 5.13 -3.04 17.23
CA VAL A 208 4.65 -2.89 18.62
C VAL A 208 3.33 -2.13 18.72
N ASP A 209 3.13 -1.11 17.89
CA ASP A 209 1.88 -0.33 17.86
C ASP A 209 0.75 -1.20 17.26
N ALA A 210 1.04 -1.98 16.21
CA ALA A 210 0.10 -2.90 15.60
C ALA A 210 -0.35 -4.00 16.57
N LYS A 211 0.60 -4.61 17.30
CA LYS A 211 0.28 -5.55 18.39
C LYS A 211 -0.68 -4.91 19.38
N LYS A 212 -0.36 -3.68 19.84
CA LYS A 212 -1.18 -3.01 20.84
C LYS A 212 -2.61 -2.73 20.36
N SER A 213 -2.76 -2.29 19.11
CA SER A 213 -4.07 -2.10 18.51
C SER A 213 -4.83 -3.43 18.35
N MET A 214 -4.15 -4.53 17.98
CA MET A 214 -4.77 -5.86 17.93
C MET A 214 -5.23 -6.33 19.31
N GLU A 215 -4.43 -6.15 20.37
CA GLU A 215 -4.82 -6.45 21.76
C GLU A 215 -6.12 -5.75 22.14
N LEU A 216 -6.18 -4.43 21.94
CA LEU A 216 -7.35 -3.63 22.29
C LEU A 216 -8.60 -4.05 21.51
N MET A 217 -8.45 -4.40 20.22
CA MET A 217 -9.55 -4.91 19.41
C MET A 217 -9.99 -6.30 19.87
N TRP A 218 -9.04 -7.17 20.25
CA TRP A 218 -9.29 -8.53 20.73
C TRP A 218 -10.05 -8.51 22.05
N ASP A 219 -9.61 -7.69 23.01
CA ASP A 219 -10.27 -7.50 24.31
C ASP A 219 -11.71 -7.02 24.12
N LYS A 220 -11.91 -5.97 23.31
CA LYS A 220 -13.24 -5.42 23.02
C LYS A 220 -14.17 -6.43 22.33
N LEU A 221 -13.66 -7.24 21.39
CA LEU A 221 -14.45 -8.29 20.75
C LEU A 221 -14.79 -9.43 21.72
N SER A 222 -13.88 -9.75 22.63
CA SER A 222 -14.09 -10.79 23.66
C SER A 222 -15.20 -10.38 24.65
N GLU A 223 -15.21 -9.12 25.07
CA GLU A 223 -16.28 -8.54 25.90
C GLU A 223 -17.64 -8.61 25.18
N GLN A 224 -17.71 -8.20 23.91
CA GLN A 224 -18.94 -8.25 23.12
C GLN A 224 -19.48 -9.67 22.92
N GLN A 225 -18.60 -10.67 22.81
CA GLN A 225 -19.01 -12.07 22.68
C GLN A 225 -19.64 -12.61 23.97
N LEU A 226 -19.18 -12.18 25.14
CA LEU A 226 -19.75 -12.56 26.44
C LEU A 226 -21.16 -12.01 26.64
N GLU A 227 -21.44 -10.82 26.11
CA GLU A 227 -22.75 -10.16 26.22
C GLU A 227 -23.80 -10.69 25.23
N SER A 228 -23.37 -11.28 24.11
CA SER A 228 -24.24 -11.64 22.98
C SER A 228 -24.74 -13.10 22.97
N SER A 229 -24.58 -13.83 24.07
CA SER A 229 -25.01 -15.23 24.21
C SER A 229 -26.52 -15.49 24.10
N GLU A 230 -27.36 -14.47 23.89
CA GLU A 230 -28.83 -14.58 23.91
C GLU A 230 -29.55 -14.34 22.57
N ILE A 231 -28.89 -14.00 21.45
CA ILE A 231 -29.61 -13.69 20.19
C ILE A 231 -29.11 -14.55 19.02
N GLN A 232 -30.01 -15.42 18.54
CA GLN A 232 -29.88 -16.22 17.32
C GLN A 232 -30.03 -15.34 16.05
N ASP A 233 -29.30 -15.72 14.99
CA ASP A 233 -29.21 -15.16 13.63
C ASP A 233 -28.23 -14.00 13.34
N LYS A 234 -26.92 -14.33 13.40
CA LYS A 234 -25.84 -13.92 12.46
C LYS A 234 -24.80 -15.05 12.33
N ASP A 235 -25.26 -16.23 11.88
CA ASP A 235 -24.57 -17.52 12.04
C ASP A 235 -23.10 -17.59 11.59
N MET A 236 -22.74 -16.99 10.45
CA MET A 236 -21.36 -17.10 9.95
C MET A 236 -20.39 -16.13 10.64
N MET A 237 -20.83 -14.91 10.94
CA MET A 237 -19.95 -13.88 11.51
C MET A 237 -19.62 -14.21 12.96
N ASN A 238 -20.62 -14.66 13.73
CA ASN A 238 -20.43 -15.13 15.10
C ASN A 238 -19.55 -16.38 15.14
N ALA A 239 -19.72 -17.33 14.20
CA ALA A 239 -18.86 -18.50 14.10
C ALA A 239 -17.41 -18.13 13.75
N ALA A 240 -17.20 -17.15 12.88
CA ALA A 240 -15.88 -16.65 12.53
C ALA A 240 -15.18 -16.00 13.72
N PHE A 241 -15.89 -15.15 14.48
CA PHE A 241 -15.34 -14.51 15.67
C PHE A 241 -15.02 -15.53 16.75
N LYS A 242 -15.95 -16.44 17.04
CA LYS A 242 -15.70 -17.53 17.98
C LYS A 242 -14.47 -18.35 17.58
N SER A 243 -14.37 -18.74 16.30
CA SER A 243 -13.22 -19.49 15.81
C SER A 243 -11.90 -18.71 15.90
N LEU A 244 -11.92 -17.38 15.84
CA LEU A 244 -10.74 -16.55 16.04
C LEU A 244 -10.38 -16.50 17.53
N LEU A 245 -11.37 -16.20 18.37
CA LEU A 245 -11.22 -15.94 19.82
C LEU A 245 -11.03 -17.22 20.66
N ASP A 246 -11.33 -18.41 20.11
CA ASP A 246 -11.02 -19.70 20.73
C ASP A 246 -9.49 -19.97 20.79
N GLY A 247 -8.67 -19.19 20.05
CA GLY A 247 -7.22 -19.28 20.07
C GLY A 247 -6.55 -18.27 21.01
N GLU A 248 -5.24 -18.37 21.16
CA GLU A 248 -4.44 -17.38 21.88
C GLU A 248 -3.92 -16.31 20.91
N MET A 249 -4.23 -15.04 21.19
CA MET A 249 -3.81 -13.93 20.33
C MET A 249 -2.28 -13.90 20.16
N GLU A 250 -1.53 -14.11 21.24
CA GLU A 250 -0.06 -14.06 21.25
C GLU A 250 0.59 -15.09 20.31
N GLU A 251 -0.04 -16.25 20.12
CA GLU A 251 0.43 -17.33 19.24
C GLU A 251 -0.05 -17.18 17.79
N PHE A 252 -0.92 -16.20 17.53
CA PHE A 252 -1.59 -16.08 16.26
C PHE A 252 -0.60 -15.73 15.13
N PRO A 253 -0.52 -16.51 14.04
CA PRO A 253 0.51 -16.35 13.03
C PRO A 253 0.30 -15.08 12.20
N VAL A 254 1.38 -14.35 11.96
CA VAL A 254 1.41 -13.15 11.11
C VAL A 254 2.71 -13.07 10.34
N VAL A 255 2.68 -12.39 9.19
CA VAL A 255 3.89 -12.02 8.45
C VAL A 255 4.03 -10.51 8.49
N LEU A 256 5.11 -10.01 9.07
CA LEU A 256 5.51 -8.62 8.94
C LEU A 256 6.18 -8.41 7.58
N CYS A 257 5.72 -7.42 6.83
CA CYS A 257 6.34 -6.98 5.59
C CYS A 257 6.72 -5.50 5.75
N ALA A 258 8.00 -5.19 5.68
CA ALA A 258 8.55 -3.87 5.89
C ALA A 258 9.28 -3.38 4.63
N ASP A 259 9.10 -2.10 4.29
CA ASP A 259 9.79 -1.40 3.19
C ASP A 259 9.83 -2.18 1.86
N MET A 260 8.74 -2.89 1.58
CA MET A 260 8.60 -3.78 0.43
C MET A 260 8.78 -3.04 -0.89
N GLY A 261 9.58 -3.61 -1.79
CA GLY A 261 9.93 -2.99 -3.07
C GLY A 261 11.07 -1.96 -3.00
N THR A 262 11.76 -1.90 -1.86
CA THR A 262 12.99 -1.11 -1.68
C THR A 262 14.18 -2.02 -1.34
N GLU A 263 15.37 -1.43 -1.27
CA GLU A 263 16.59 -2.14 -0.83
C GLU A 263 16.56 -2.53 0.66
N ASP A 264 15.75 -1.85 1.48
CA ASP A 264 15.55 -2.15 2.91
C ASP A 264 14.44 -3.19 3.15
N GLN A 265 13.93 -3.84 2.10
CA GLN A 265 12.82 -4.78 2.20
C GLN A 265 13.10 -5.91 3.20
N GLU A 266 12.15 -6.14 4.12
CA GLU A 266 12.20 -7.23 5.08
C GLU A 266 10.85 -7.97 5.16
N ILE A 267 10.90 -9.31 5.19
CA ILE A 267 9.73 -10.18 5.39
C ILE A 267 10.03 -11.13 6.54
N ILE A 268 9.21 -11.08 7.59
CA ILE A 268 9.38 -11.91 8.80
C ILE A 268 8.09 -12.66 9.09
N PHE A 269 8.16 -13.99 9.12
CA PHE A 269 7.07 -14.84 9.61
C PHE A 269 7.21 -15.07 11.12
N THR A 270 6.21 -14.63 11.88
CA THR A 270 6.20 -14.62 13.35
C THR A 270 4.77 -14.82 13.88
N THR A 271 4.55 -14.53 15.16
CA THR A 271 3.23 -14.44 15.79
C THR A 271 2.91 -13.00 16.19
N VAL A 272 1.65 -12.69 16.52
CA VAL A 272 1.26 -11.37 17.04
C VAL A 272 2.11 -11.00 18.25
N GLY A 273 2.42 -11.95 19.14
CA GLY A 273 3.33 -11.72 20.25
C GLY A 273 4.75 -11.39 19.83
N GLY A 274 5.27 -12.08 18.83
CA GLY A 274 6.59 -11.80 18.30
C GLY A 274 6.75 -10.41 17.68
N LEU A 275 5.66 -9.72 17.32
CA LEU A 275 5.72 -8.34 16.79
C LEU A 275 6.38 -7.36 17.78
N GLU A 276 6.25 -7.58 19.09
CA GLU A 276 6.81 -6.65 20.09
C GLU A 276 8.35 -6.60 20.08
N HIS A 277 8.99 -7.61 19.50
CA HIS A 277 10.45 -7.70 19.39
C HIS A 277 10.99 -7.26 18.03
N LEU A 278 10.11 -6.82 17.11
CA LEU A 278 10.49 -6.41 15.77
C LEU A 278 10.50 -4.88 15.66
N ASN A 279 11.56 -4.35 15.05
CA ASN A 279 11.66 -2.93 14.77
C ASN A 279 10.72 -2.50 13.62
N GLY A 280 10.57 -3.37 12.62
CA GLY A 280 9.95 -3.03 11.34
C GLY A 280 10.80 -2.03 10.53
N GLY A 281 10.21 -1.54 9.45
CA GLY A 281 10.77 -0.53 8.57
C GLY A 281 10.07 0.82 8.68
N ARG A 282 10.30 1.68 7.68
CA ARG A 282 9.66 3.00 7.59
C ARG A 282 8.16 2.86 7.29
N LEU A 283 7.80 1.94 6.39
CA LEU A 283 6.43 1.54 6.13
C LEU A 283 6.26 0.04 6.38
N ASN A 284 5.17 -0.32 7.05
CA ASN A 284 4.91 -1.68 7.50
C ASN A 284 3.50 -2.10 7.08
N CYS A 285 3.33 -3.36 6.69
CA CYS A 285 2.03 -4.02 6.63
C CYS A 285 2.13 -5.42 7.23
N LEU A 286 0.98 -5.98 7.62
CA LEU A 286 0.89 -7.35 8.11
C LEU A 286 0.13 -8.22 7.11
N LEU A 287 0.49 -9.50 7.06
CA LEU A 287 -0.36 -10.53 6.49
C LEU A 287 -0.81 -11.48 7.59
N VAL A 288 -2.10 -11.82 7.57
CA VAL A 288 -2.65 -12.90 8.40
C VAL A 288 -2.95 -14.09 7.50
N PRO A 289 -2.19 -15.19 7.59
CA PRO A 289 -2.48 -16.38 6.80
C PRO A 289 -3.74 -17.12 7.30
N ALA A 290 -4.57 -17.56 6.36
CA ALA A 290 -5.49 -18.67 6.61
C ALA A 290 -4.76 -20.00 6.78
N ARG A 291 -5.51 -21.09 6.95
CA ARG A 291 -4.94 -22.44 6.87
C ARG A 291 -4.22 -22.61 5.53
N THR A 292 -2.93 -22.91 5.61
CA THR A 292 -2.01 -23.06 4.48
C THR A 292 -2.00 -24.50 3.96
N SER A 293 -1.72 -24.64 2.67
CA SER A 293 -1.25 -25.90 2.10
C SER A 293 0.21 -26.19 2.51
N GLU A 294 0.70 -27.41 2.28
CA GLU A 294 2.10 -27.76 2.56
C GLU A 294 3.10 -26.86 1.82
N VAL A 295 2.76 -26.41 0.61
CA VAL A 295 3.61 -25.53 -0.20
C VAL A 295 3.65 -24.13 0.40
N GLU A 296 2.48 -23.59 0.76
CA GLU A 296 2.37 -22.26 1.39
C GLU A 296 3.05 -22.24 2.76
N GLU A 297 2.93 -23.30 3.54
CA GLU A 297 3.60 -23.43 4.83
C GLU A 297 5.13 -23.43 4.67
N LYS A 298 5.68 -24.22 3.74
CA LYS A 298 7.11 -24.19 3.42
C LYS A 298 7.56 -22.82 2.92
N ALA A 299 6.72 -22.13 2.14
CA ALA A 299 7.02 -20.78 1.66
C ALA A 299 7.08 -19.75 2.81
N LEU A 300 6.16 -19.83 3.77
CA LEU A 300 6.17 -18.97 4.96
C LEU A 300 7.37 -19.25 5.86
N LEU A 301 7.72 -20.53 6.07
CA LEU A 301 8.83 -20.92 6.95
C LEU A 301 10.19 -20.39 6.48
N ARG A 302 10.37 -20.09 5.18
CA ARG A 302 11.57 -19.39 4.66
C ARG A 302 11.76 -17.99 5.26
N TRP A 303 10.67 -17.36 5.71
CA TRP A 303 10.69 -16.03 6.33
C TRP A 303 10.76 -16.08 7.86
N LYS A 304 10.84 -17.27 8.45
CA LYS A 304 11.02 -17.40 9.90
C LYS A 304 12.48 -17.10 10.24
N GLN A 305 12.71 -16.18 11.17
CA GLN A 305 14.06 -15.93 11.68
C GLN A 305 14.43 -17.03 12.68
N ASP A 306 15.62 -17.62 12.52
CA ASP A 306 16.21 -18.51 13.52
C ASP A 306 16.60 -17.67 14.74
N LYS A 307 16.11 -18.06 15.93
CA LYS A 307 16.45 -17.42 17.21
C LYS A 307 17.88 -17.73 17.64
#